data_AF-A0AAU8LWH8-F1
#
_entry.id   AF-A0AAU8LWH8-F1
#
_cell.length_a   1.000
_cell.length_b   1.000
_cell.length_c   1.000
_cell.angle_alpha   90.00
_cell.angle_beta   90.00
_cell.angle_gamma   90.00
#
_symmetry.space_group_name_H-M   'P 1'
#
loop_
_entity.id
_entity.type
_entity.pdbx_description
1 polymer ?
#
loop_
_entity_poly.entity_id
_entity_poly.type
_entity_poly.pdbx_seq_one_letter_code
_entity_poly.pdbx_strand_id
1 'polypeptide(L)'
;MQIANPVYDVVFKYLMDDNSVAKKIISLIIGEEIESLEFQPTEYSDDVDKGNRSLTVYRLDFAATVRLPDGNFKRIIIEIQKGAALLNQS
;
A
#
# COMPACT_ATOMS: atom_id res chain seq x y z
N MET A 1 10.92 0.70 -25.49
CA MET A 1 11.39 -0.01 -24.28
C MET A 1 10.59 0.50 -23.10
N GLN A 2 9.55 -0.22 -22.71
CA GLN A 2 8.77 0.10 -21.52
C GLN A 2 9.60 -0.31 -20.30
N ILE A 3 9.93 0.64 -19.44
CA ILE A 3 10.30 0.32 -18.07
C ILE A 3 8.96 0.28 -17.32
N ALA A 4 8.26 -0.85 -17.38
CA ALA A 4 7.61 -1.29 -16.14
C ALA A 4 8.74 -1.26 -15.11
N ASN A 5 8.48 -0.80 -13.90
CA ASN A 5 9.54 -0.67 -12.92
C ASN A 5 9.49 -1.88 -11.95
N PRO A 6 9.84 -3.10 -12.42
CA PRO A 6 9.62 -4.32 -11.65
C PRO A 6 10.36 -4.25 -10.32
N VAL A 7 11.49 -3.54 -10.26
CA VAL A 7 12.23 -3.34 -9.01
C VAL A 7 11.38 -2.58 -8.00
N TYR A 8 10.67 -1.52 -8.38
CA TYR A 8 9.95 -0.68 -7.41
C TYR A 8 8.62 -1.29 -7.00
N ASP A 9 7.98 -2.04 -7.88
CA ASP A 9 6.76 -2.78 -7.57
C ASP A 9 7.06 -3.91 -6.57
N VAL A 10 8.15 -4.65 -6.83
CA VAL A 10 8.62 -5.73 -5.98
C VAL A 10 9.19 -5.19 -4.66
N VAL A 11 9.97 -4.11 -4.69
CA VAL A 11 10.49 -3.46 -3.47
C VAL A 11 9.36 -2.92 -2.61
N PHE A 12 8.35 -2.25 -3.19
CA PHE A 12 7.21 -1.76 -2.41
C PHE A 12 6.45 -2.91 -1.73
N LYS A 13 6.19 -4.00 -2.47
CA LYS A 13 5.58 -5.20 -1.90
C LYS A 13 6.40 -5.76 -0.73
N TYR A 14 7.72 -5.95 -0.90
CA TYR A 14 8.58 -6.45 0.16
C TYR A 14 8.68 -5.52 1.37
N LEU A 15 8.68 -4.20 1.17
CA LEU A 15 8.68 -3.23 2.27
C LEU A 15 7.39 -3.29 3.09
N MET A 16 6.25 -3.56 2.44
CA MET A 16 4.95 -3.67 3.12
C MET A 16 4.70 -5.05 3.75
N ASP A 17 5.36 -6.10 3.24
CA ASP A 17 5.27 -7.47 3.76
C ASP A 17 6.04 -7.65 5.09
N ASP A 18 7.14 -6.93 5.27
CA ASP A 18 7.84 -6.84 6.56
C ASP A 18 7.08 -5.90 7.51
N ASN A 19 6.42 -6.47 8.51
CA ASN A 19 5.62 -5.72 9.48
C ASN A 19 6.39 -4.59 10.19
N SER A 20 7.67 -4.80 10.50
CA SER A 20 8.48 -3.81 11.22
C SER A 20 8.82 -2.60 10.34
N VAL A 21 9.04 -2.85 9.04
CA VAL A 21 9.30 -1.83 8.03
C VAL A 21 8.01 -1.12 7.66
N ALA A 22 6.94 -1.87 7.38
CA ALA A 22 5.61 -1.35 7.08
C ALA A 22 5.13 -0.42 8.20
N LYS A 23 5.24 -0.84 9.47
CA LYS A 23 4.88 -0.03 10.64
C LYS A 23 5.61 1.32 10.66
N LYS A 24 6.91 1.36 10.37
CA LYS A 24 7.70 2.60 10.33
C LYS A 24 7.32 3.49 9.15
N ILE A 25 7.15 2.91 7.97
CA ILE A 25 6.76 3.68 6.77
C ILE A 25 5.37 4.29 6.98
N ILE A 26 4.41 3.49 7.43
CA ILE A 26 3.04 3.94 7.65
C ILE A 26 2.99 4.97 8.78
N SER A 27 3.74 4.79 9.88
CA SER A 27 3.80 5.80 10.96
C SER A 27 4.34 7.14 10.46
N LEU A 28 5.35 7.12 9.59
CA LEU A 28 5.89 8.32 8.96
C LEU A 28 4.88 9.00 8.01
N ILE A 29 4.09 8.21 7.27
CA ILE A 29 3.07 8.73 6.35
C ILE A 29 1.92 9.41 7.11
N ILE A 30 1.41 8.76 8.17
CA ILE A 30 0.25 9.27 8.92
C ILE A 30 0.63 10.28 10.01
N GLY A 31 1.91 10.34 10.40
CA GLY A 31 2.41 11.26 11.43
C GLY A 31 2.05 10.85 12.87
N GLU A 32 1.63 9.61 13.09
CA GLU A 32 1.16 9.09 14.38
C GLU A 32 2.00 7.88 14.82
N GLU A 33 2.19 7.72 16.14
CA GLU A 33 2.84 6.54 16.69
C GLU A 33 1.91 5.33 16.53
N ILE A 34 2.39 4.29 15.85
CA ILE A 34 1.66 3.02 15.74
C ILE A 34 2.10 2.10 16.87
N GLU A 35 1.16 1.60 17.66
CA GLU A 35 1.39 0.59 18.71
C GLU A 35 1.44 -0.82 18.08
N SER A 36 0.42 -1.18 17.31
CA SER A 36 0.33 -2.46 16.61
C SER A 36 -0.15 -2.28 15.17
N LEU A 37 0.32 -3.15 14.28
CA LEU A 37 -0.06 -3.17 12.87
C LEU A 37 -0.40 -4.61 12.48
N GLU A 38 -1.63 -4.84 12.06
CA GLU A 38 -2.13 -6.10 11.51
C GLU A 38 -2.23 -5.95 9.99
N PHE A 39 -1.63 -6.86 9.25
CA PHE A 39 -1.66 -6.87 7.79
C PHE A 39 -2.66 -7.89 7.28
N GLN A 40 -3.59 -7.45 6.42
CA GLN A 40 -4.48 -8.33 5.66
C GLN A 40 -4.28 -8.07 4.16
N PRO A 41 -3.37 -8.81 3.50
CA PRO A 41 -3.19 -8.68 2.06
C PRO A 41 -4.43 -9.19 1.32
N THR A 42 -5.02 -8.35 0.48
CA THR A 42 -5.95 -8.82 -0.55
C THR A 42 -5.50 -8.29 -1.91
N GLU A 43 -4.92 -9.17 -2.72
CA GLU A 43 -4.47 -8.83 -4.07
C GLU A 43 -5.69 -8.79 -5.01
N TYR A 44 -6.16 -7.59 -5.34
CA TYR A 44 -7.21 -7.37 -6.34
C TYR A 44 -6.63 -6.78 -7.61
N SER A 45 -6.47 -7.59 -8.65
CA SER A 45 -6.19 -7.10 -10.00
C SER A 45 -7.51 -6.73 -10.70
N ASP A 46 -7.92 -5.47 -10.61
CA ASP A 46 -9.00 -4.97 -11.48
C ASP A 46 -8.39 -4.60 -12.84
N ASP A 47 -8.80 -5.28 -13.91
CA ASP A 47 -8.51 -4.86 -15.29
C ASP A 47 -9.51 -3.76 -15.66
N VAL A 48 -9.22 -2.52 -15.24
CA VAL A 48 -10.04 -1.37 -15.63
C VAL A 48 -9.70 -1.00 -17.08
N ASP A 49 -10.28 -1.72 -18.03
CA ASP A 49 -10.09 -1.50 -19.46
C ASP A 49 -10.78 -0.18 -19.90
N LYS A 50 -10.07 0.94 -19.74
CA LYS A 50 -10.48 2.26 -20.24
C LYS A 50 -9.75 2.58 -21.54
N GLY A 51 -9.95 1.74 -22.55
CA GLY A 51 -9.44 1.94 -23.91
C GLY A 51 -7.92 1.89 -24.01
N ASN A 52 -7.37 0.82 -24.56
CA ASN A 52 -5.92 0.62 -24.78
C ASN A 52 -5.03 0.88 -23.55
N ARG A 53 -5.56 0.84 -22.32
CA ARG A 53 -4.81 1.04 -21.09
C ARG A 53 -5.33 0.05 -20.06
N SER A 54 -4.54 -0.97 -19.77
CA SER A 54 -4.74 -1.78 -18.57
C SER A 54 -4.15 -1.04 -17.37
N LEU A 55 -4.98 -0.80 -16.36
CA LEU A 55 -4.55 -0.24 -15.08
C LEU A 55 -4.55 -1.39 -14.08
N THR A 56 -3.37 -1.87 -13.68
CA THR A 56 -3.28 -2.82 -12.57
C THR A 56 -3.30 -2.04 -11.26
N VAL A 57 -4.26 -2.34 -10.39
CA VAL A 57 -4.32 -1.79 -9.02
C VAL A 57 -3.80 -2.84 -8.05
N TYR A 58 -2.94 -2.44 -7.12
CA TYR A 58 -2.54 -3.26 -5.98
C TYR A 58 -3.07 -2.60 -4.71
N ARG A 59 -3.89 -3.33 -3.94
CA ARG A 59 -4.50 -2.86 -2.69
C ARG A 59 -3.92 -3.63 -1.50
N LEU A 60 -3.60 -2.90 -0.44
CA LEU A 60 -3.18 -3.45 0.84
C LEU A 60 -4.00 -2.84 1.96
N ASP A 61 -4.54 -3.70 2.81
CA ASP A 61 -5.31 -3.31 3.98
C ASP A 61 -4.53 -3.59 5.26
N PHE A 62 -4.55 -2.63 6.16
CA PHE A 62 -3.98 -2.74 7.50
C PHE A 62 -5.00 -2.32 8.54
N ALA A 63 -5.00 -3.01 9.67
CA ALA A 63 -5.60 -2.49 10.91
C ALA A 63 -4.46 -2.03 11.82
N ALA A 64 -4.52 -0.78 12.27
CA ALA A 64 -3.51 -0.22 13.16
C ALA A 64 -4.14 0.25 14.46
N THR A 65 -3.44 0.03 15.57
CA THR A 65 -3.71 0.75 16.82
C THR A 65 -2.71 1.88 16.93
N VAL A 66 -3.18 3.12 16.93
CA VAL A 66 -2.33 4.32 17.07
C VAL A 66 -2.41 4.88 18.47
N ARG A 67 -1.30 5.41 18.97
CA ARG A 67 -1.24 6.16 20.23
C ARG A 67 -1.33 7.65 19.92
N LEU A 68 -2.30 8.30 20.54
CA LEU A 68 -2.54 9.74 20.40
C LEU A 68 -1.65 10.54 21.37
N PRO A 69 -1.45 11.85 21.13
CA PRO A 69 -0.65 12.70 22.01
C PRO A 69 -1.14 12.78 23.47
N ASP A 70 -2.43 12.52 23.71
CA ASP A 70 -3.03 12.49 25.04
C ASP A 70 -2.84 11.15 25.78
N GLY A 71 -2.14 10.18 25.15
CA GLY A 71 -1.90 8.85 25.67
C GLY A 71 -3.04 7.85 25.40
N ASN A 72 -4.14 8.28 24.79
CA ASN A 72 -5.22 7.36 24.39
C ASN A 72 -4.85 6.56 23.14
N PHE A 73 -5.58 5.46 22.93
CA PHE A 73 -5.40 4.61 21.77
C PHE A 73 -6.62 4.65 20.86
N LYS A 74 -6.40 4.62 19.55
CA LYS A 74 -7.45 4.52 18.53
C LYS A 74 -7.13 3.40 17.56
N ARG A 75 -8.13 2.59 17.23
CA ARG A 75 -8.02 1.63 16.12
C ARG A 75 -8.46 2.27 14.81
N ILE A 76 -7.65 2.13 13.77
CA ILE A 76 -7.92 2.66 12.43
C ILE A 76 -7.70 1.56 11.38
N ILE A 77 -8.36 1.72 10.24
CA ILE A 77 -8.12 0.92 9.04
C ILE A 77 -7.35 1.82 8.06
N ILE A 78 -6.32 1.26 7.44
CA ILE A 78 -5.47 1.94 6.46
C ILE A 78 -5.49 1.10 5.19
N GLU A 79 -6.00 1.70 4.11
CA GLU A 79 -5.97 1.11 2.77
C GLU A 79 -4.92 1.85 1.94
N ILE A 80 -3.96 1.11 1.38
CA ILE A 80 -2.95 1.64 0.46
C ILE A 80 -3.21 1.08 -0.94
N GLN A 81 -3.40 1.97 -1.91
CA GLN A 81 -3.55 1.60 -3.32
C GLN A 81 -2.38 2.09 -4.15
N LYS A 82 -1.88 1.23 -5.03
CA LYS A 82 -0.93 1.57 -6.09
C LYS A 82 -1.57 1.32 -7.45
N GLY A 83 -1.66 2.36 -8.28
CA GLY A 83 -2.03 2.23 -9.69
C GLY A 83 -0.79 2.11 -10.58
N ALA A 84 -0.71 1.06 -11.38
CA ALA A 84 0.27 0.91 -12.46
C ALA A 84 -0.44 1.06 -13.80
N ALA A 85 -0.20 2.17 -14.50
CA ALA A 85 -0.76 2.39 -15.84
C ALA A 85 0.15 1.75 -16.90
N LEU A 86 -0.34 0.74 -17.60
CA LEU A 86 0.31 0.22 -18.80
C LEU A 86 -0.23 1.00 -20.02
N LEU A 87 0.65 1.74 -20.70
CA LEU A 87 0.32 2.41 -21.96
C LEU A 87 0.48 1.40 -23.10
N ASN A 88 -0.62 0.92 -23.70
CA ASN A 88 -0.53 0.15 -24.94
C ASN A 88 -0.27 1.14 -26.09
N GLN A 89 0.90 1.03 -26.71
CA GLN A 89 1.20 1.78 -27.93
C GLN A 89 0.59 1.02 -29.11
N SER A 90 -0.23 1.73 -29.90
CA SER A 90 -0.82 1.27 -31.16
C SER A 90 0.21 0.97 -32.22
#